data_AF-A0A8T4X028-F1
#
_entry.id   AF-A0A8T4X028-F1
#
_cell.length_a   1.000
_cell.length_b   1.000
_cell.length_c   1.000
_cell.angle_alpha   90.00
_cell.angle_beta   90.00
_cell.angle_gamma   90.00
#
_symmetry.space_group_name_H-M   'P 1'
#
loop_
_entity.id
_entity.type
_entity.pdbx_description
1 polymer ?
#
loop_
_entity_poly.entity_id
_entity_poly.type
_entity_poly.pdbx_seq_one_letter_code
_entity_poly.pdbx_strand_id
1 'polypeptide(L)' 'MWVLIIIGGGILVMILGPFSISGFGDFDSLLTSIFKAIIAILLIIVWILILSKLKNWIFKKEIKF' A
#
# COMPACT_ATOMS: atom_id res chain seq x y z
N MET A 1 -12.44 4.44 10.29
CA MET A 1 -11.60 3.21 10.16
C MET A 1 -11.95 2.42 8.90
N TRP A 2 -13.20 1.99 8.71
CA TRP A 2 -13.65 1.23 7.54
C TRP A 2 -13.34 1.87 6.18
N VAL A 3 -13.62 3.17 6.01
CA VAL A 3 -13.38 3.89 4.76
C VAL A 3 -11.89 3.89 4.37
N LEU A 4 -10.98 4.08 5.33
CA LEU A 4 -9.54 4.04 5.07
C LEU A 4 -9.09 2.64 4.66
N ILE A 5 -9.60 1.59 5.30
CA ILE A 5 -9.25 0.21 4.94
C ILE A 5 -9.70 -0.11 3.50
N ILE A 6 -10.90 0.34 3.10
CA ILE A 6 -11.41 0.14 1.74
C ILE A 6 -10.54 0.88 0.72
N ILE A 7 -10.18 2.13 1.01
CA ILE A 7 -9.31 2.92 0.13
C ILE A 7 -7.92 2.28 0.02
N GLY A 8 -7.32 1.89 1.14
CA GLY A 8 -6.00 1.26 1.16
C GLY A 8 -5.95 -0.08 0.46
N GLY A 9 -6.94 -0.94 0.73
CA GLY A 9 -7.07 -2.23 0.06
C GLY A 9 -7.31 -2.06 -1.45
N GLY A 10 -8.17 -1.12 -1.84
CA GLY A 10 -8.45 -0.83 -3.26
C GLY A 10 -7.22 -0.35 -4.02
N ILE A 11 -6.45 0.57 -3.44
CA ILE A 11 -5.19 1.07 -4.02
C ILE A 11 -4.19 -0.09 -4.20
N LEU A 12 -4.08 -0.98 -3.21
CA LEU A 12 -3.13 -2.09 -3.22
C LEU A 12 -3.46 -3.10 -4.33
N VAL A 13 -4.73 -3.44 -4.53
CA VAL A 13 -5.18 -4.34 -5.60
C VAL A 13 -5.03 -3.70 -6.99
N MET A 14 -5.33 -2.39 -7.11
CA MET A 14 -5.23 -1.69 -8.39
C MET A 14 -3.77 -1.57 -8.89
N ILE A 15 -2.81 -1.51 -7.96
CA ILE A 15 -1.38 -1.43 -8.28
C ILE A 15 -0.80 -2.83 -8.52
N LEU A 16 -1.08 -3.80 -7.64
CA LEU A 16 -0.47 -5.15 -7.72
C LEU A 16 -1.18 -6.10 -8.68
N GLY A 17 -2.46 -5.84 -9.00
CA GLY A 17 -3.29 -6.65 -9.89
C GLY A 17 -2.73 -6.73 -11.31
N PRO A 18 -2.60 -5.61 -12.03
CA PRO A 18 -2.09 -5.60 -13.40
C PRO A 18 -0.56 -5.70 -13.48
N PHE A 19 0.15 -5.69 -12.34
CA PHE A 19 1.60 -5.77 -12.34
C PHE A 19 2.05 -7.18 -12.73
N SER A 20 2.66 -7.33 -13.90
CA SER A 20 3.27 -8.57 -14.36
C SER A 20 4.52 -8.23 -15.17
N ILE A 21 5.63 -8.85 -14.82
CA ILE A 21 6.88 -8.70 -15.57
C ILE A 21 6.94 -9.88 -16.55
N SER A 22 7.04 -9.57 -17.84
CA SER A 22 7.16 -10.54 -18.92
C SER A 22 8.42 -10.21 -19.74
N GLY A 23 9.26 -11.21 -20.01
CA GLY A 23 10.48 -11.05 -20.81
C GLY A 23 11.70 -11.85 -20.34
N PHE A 24 11.60 -12.55 -19.21
CA PHE A 24 12.63 -13.39 -18.61
C PHE A 24 12.33 -14.90 -18.69
N GLY A 25 11.32 -15.31 -19.47
CA GLY A 25 11.01 -16.72 -19.70
C GLY A 25 10.54 -17.42 -18.42
N ASP A 26 11.16 -18.55 -18.05
CA ASP A 26 10.78 -19.32 -16.86
C ASP A 26 10.92 -18.53 -15.54
N PHE A 27 11.77 -17.50 -15.52
CA PHE A 27 11.98 -16.65 -14.35
C PHE A 27 10.94 -15.53 -14.20
N ASP A 28 10.05 -15.32 -15.17
CA ASP A 28 9.05 -14.24 -15.14
C ASP A 28 8.15 -14.32 -13.89
N SER A 29 7.77 -15.53 -13.49
CA SER A 29 6.94 -15.77 -12.30
C SER A 29 7.67 -15.42 -11.00
N LEU A 30 8.94 -15.81 -10.89
CA LEU A 30 9.78 -15.56 -9.72
C LEU A 30 10.07 -14.06 -9.56
N LEU A 31 10.55 -13.40 -10.62
CA LEU A 31 10.79 -11.96 -10.62
C LEU A 31 9.51 -11.17 -10.33
N THR A 32 8.40 -11.52 -10.98
CA THR A 32 7.11 -10.86 -10.71
C THR A 32 6.70 -10.98 -9.24
N SER A 33 6.86 -12.15 -8.62
CA SER A 33 6.51 -12.35 -7.21
C SER A 33 7.39 -11.56 -6.25
N ILE A 34 8.70 -11.53 -6.49
CA ILE A 34 9.67 -10.79 -5.67
C ILE A 34 9.37 -9.30 -5.74
N PHE A 35 9.17 -8.75 -6.94
CA PHE A 35 8.84 -7.34 -7.10
C PHE A 35 7.50 -7.00 -6.45
N LYS A 36 6.47 -7.83 -6.62
CA LYS A 36 5.19 -7.64 -5.93
C LYS A 36 5.35 -7.59 -4.42
N ALA A 37 6.17 -8.47 -3.85
CA ALA A 37 6.43 -8.49 -2.40
C ALA A 37 7.14 -7.20 -1.93
N ILE A 38 8.16 -6.75 -2.66
CA ILE A 38 8.89 -5.51 -2.34
C ILE A 38 7.95 -4.30 -2.40
N ILE A 39 7.16 -4.20 -3.46
CA ILE A 39 6.17 -3.12 -3.65
C ILE A 39 5.12 -3.15 -2.53
N ALA A 40 4.63 -4.34 -2.15
CA ALA A 40 3.66 -4.48 -1.08
C ALA A 40 4.22 -3.98 0.27
N ILE A 41 5.49 -4.30 0.59
CA ILE A 41 6.15 -3.82 1.82
C ILE A 41 6.28 -2.30 1.82
N LEU A 42 6.73 -1.71 0.70
CA LEU A 42 6.79 -0.25 0.55
C LEU A 42 5.41 0.39 0.74
N LEU A 43 4.36 -0.20 0.17
CA LEU A 43 2.99 0.29 0.30
C LEU A 43 2.52 0.27 1.76
N ILE A 44 2.85 -0.77 2.52
CA ILE A 44 2.53 -0.87 3.95
C ILE A 44 3.20 0.27 4.73
N ILE A 45 4.47 0.57 4.45
CA ILE A 45 5.20 1.67 5.10
C ILE A 45 4.51 3.01 4.81
N VAL A 46 4.18 3.28 3.54
CA VAL A 46 3.45 4.49 3.14
C VAL A 46 2.09 4.56 3.83
N TRP A 47 1.38 3.44 3.92
CA TRP A 47 0.07 3.37 4.56
C TRP A 47 0.13 3.70 6.06
N ILE A 48 1.14 3.16 6.76
CA ILE A 48 1.40 3.45 8.18
C ILE A 48 1.67 4.95 8.39
N LEU A 49 2.46 5.58 7.51
CA LEU A 49 2.73 7.02 7.59
C LEU A 49 1.47 7.86 7.38
N ILE A 50 0.63 7.48 6.42
CA ILE A 50 -0.66 8.14 6.15
C ILE A 50 -1.59 8.01 7.36
N LEU A 51 -1.72 6.80 7.93
CA LEU A 51 -2.54 6.56 9.12
C LEU A 51 -2.01 7.33 10.34
N SER A 52 -0.70 7.36 10.53
CA SER A 52 -0.06 8.11 11.62
C SER A 52 -0.35 9.61 11.50
N LYS A 53 -0.20 10.19 10.30
CA LYS A 53 -0.53 11.60 10.04
C LYS A 53 -2.01 11.88 10.21
N LEU A 54 -2.90 11.06 9.65
CA LEU A 54 -4.34 11.22 9.77
C LEU A 54 -4.80 11.18 11.23
N LYS A 55 -4.31 10.21 12.00
CA LYS A 55 -4.61 10.11 13.43
C LYS A 55 -4.12 11.37 14.15
N ASN A 56 -2.89 11.80 13.92
CA ASN A 56 -2.35 13.03 14.53
C ASN A 56 -3.15 14.28 14.14
N TRP A 57 -3.69 14.33 12.91
CA TRP A 57 -4.51 15.44 12.42
C TRP A 57 -5.90 15.49 13.06
N ILE A 58 -6.52 14.32 13.24
CA ILE A 58 -7.81 14.19 13.95
C ILE A 58 -7.64 14.58 15.42
N PHE A 59 -6.60 14.08 16.09
CA PHE A 59 -6.34 14.38 17.51
C PHE A 59 -5.89 15.82 17.76
N LYS A 60 -5.15 16.46 16.85
CA LYS A 60 -4.81 17.89 16.98
C LYS A 60 -6.01 18.82 16.86
N LYS A 61 -7.08 18.44 16.16
CA LYS A 61 -8.28 19.27 16.04
C LYS A 61 -9.16 19.23 17.30
N GLU A 62 -9.11 18.13 18.04
CA GLU A 62 -9.87 17.94 19.29
C GLU A 62 -9.23 18.69 20.47
N ILE A 63 -7.90 18.89 20.47
CA ILE A 63 -7.20 19.68 21.50
C ILE A 63 -7.19 21.15 21.08
N LYS A 64 -8.35 21.81 21.18
CA LYS A 64 -8.43 23.27 21.30
C LYS A 64 -8.87 23.57 22.74
N PHE A 65 -7.90 23.90 23.59
CA PHE A 65 -8.18 24.69 24.79
C PHE A 65 -8.42 26.14 24.37
#